data_AF-A0A3S4AZM7-F1
#
_entry.id   AF-A0A3S4AZM7-F1
#
_cell.length_a   1.000
_cell.length_b   1.000
_cell.length_c   1.000
_cell.angle_alpha   90.00
_cell.angle_beta   90.00
_cell.angle_gamma   90.00
#
_symmetry.space_group_name_H-M   'P 1'
#
loop_
_entity.id
_entity.type
_entity.pdbx_description
1 polymer ?
#
loop_
_entity_poly.entity_id
_entity_poly.type
_entity_poly.pdbx_seq_one_letter_code
_entity_poly.pdbx_strand_id
1 'polypeptide(L)'
;MGKNLNQLQIPTPVVGLLSNLSKVRTDPISDFDRSRPPRWTPVATDLPEDDTEEWLYRIAGVSTELADRSADIRALLTAYSQAVADPRPELSALAKWQRVSPSALRHRYNEQHVQAVRELLKPEPLIDIVLEPFISVVDSDFRGITPTLDEQLKVRERMRKIVSEEFIALFGQNAPKQLGFVRNPADERITRPIDDLSSFMSTALKRREPKLLSVFDAWHKRFDARAVKPEDVKATATRVRRATK
;
A
#
# COMPACT_ATOMS: atom_id res chain seq x y z
N MET A 1 10.76 0.20 37.43
CA MET A 1 9.35 0.68 37.45
C MET A 1 8.63 0.05 36.28
N GLY A 2 7.76 -0.94 36.53
CA GLY A 2 6.96 -1.55 35.46
C GLY A 2 5.96 -0.52 34.93
N LYS A 3 6.01 -0.23 33.63
CA LYS A 3 4.97 0.59 32.98
C LYS A 3 3.63 -0.10 33.22
N ASN A 4 2.65 0.66 33.70
CA ASN A 4 1.31 0.16 34.01
C ASN A 4 0.71 -0.44 32.72
N LEU A 5 0.23 -1.69 32.76
CA LEU A 5 -0.32 -2.37 31.57
C LEU A 5 -1.48 -1.58 30.94
N ASN A 6 -2.20 -0.79 31.74
CA ASN A 6 -3.26 0.11 31.30
C ASN A 6 -2.76 1.31 30.47
N GLN A 7 -1.45 1.55 30.40
CA GLN A 7 -0.80 2.58 29.56
C GLN A 7 -0.24 2.01 28.25
N LEU A 8 -0.34 0.69 28.02
CA LEU A 8 0.10 0.02 26.79
C LEU A 8 -1.04 -0.06 25.75
N GLN A 9 -1.86 0.99 25.65
CA GLN A 9 -2.85 1.05 24.59
C GLN A 9 -2.13 1.30 23.25
N ILE A 10 -2.35 0.40 22.30
CA ILE A 10 -1.87 0.60 20.92
C ILE A 10 -2.57 1.85 20.37
N PRO A 11 -1.83 2.84 19.84
CA PRO A 11 -2.43 4.07 19.31
C PRO A 11 -3.47 3.82 18.24
N THR A 12 -4.52 4.66 18.20
CA THR A 12 -5.65 4.55 17.27
C THR A 12 -5.23 4.34 15.81
N PRO A 13 -4.21 5.05 15.26
CA PRO A 13 -3.79 4.82 13.88
C PRO A 13 -3.34 3.37 13.59
N VAL A 14 -2.63 2.76 14.53
CA VAL A 14 -2.13 1.38 14.41
C VAL A 14 -3.26 0.37 14.58
N VAL A 15 -4.15 0.58 15.56
CA VAL A 15 -5.33 -0.28 15.77
C VAL A 15 -6.27 -0.23 14.57
N GLY A 16 -6.52 0.96 14.02
CA GLY A 16 -7.39 1.14 12.86
C GLY A 16 -6.85 0.44 11.62
N LEU A 17 -5.55 0.60 11.33
CA LEU A 17 -4.92 -0.05 10.18
C LEU A 17 -4.90 -1.57 10.35
N LEU A 18 -4.57 -2.06 11.55
CA LEU A 18 -4.64 -3.49 11.88
C LEU A 18 -6.06 -4.05 11.70
N SER A 19 -7.07 -3.34 12.20
CA SER A 19 -8.48 -3.73 12.06
C SER A 19 -8.88 -3.84 10.59
N ASN A 20 -8.53 -2.84 9.77
CA ASN A 20 -8.88 -2.84 8.34
C ASN A 20 -8.11 -3.90 7.54
N LEU A 21 -6.84 -4.15 7.88
CA LEU A 21 -6.07 -5.26 7.30
C LEU A 21 -6.65 -6.63 7.65
N SER A 22 -7.17 -6.81 8.87
CA SER A 22 -7.78 -8.07 9.32
C SER A 22 -9.17 -8.36 8.72
N LYS A 23 -9.85 -7.33 8.18
CA LYS A 23 -11.14 -7.48 7.50
C LYS A 23 -10.89 -8.01 6.08
N VAL A 24 -10.73 -9.32 5.95
CA VAL A 24 -10.80 -9.96 4.64
C VAL A 24 -12.22 -10.44 4.44
N ARG A 25 -12.88 -9.94 3.39
CA ARG A 25 -14.13 -10.52 2.93
C ARG A 25 -13.76 -11.87 2.32
N THR A 26 -14.15 -12.93 3.02
CA THR A 26 -13.98 -14.31 2.55
C THR A 26 -15.32 -14.90 2.14
N ASP A 27 -16.35 -14.07 1.92
CA ASP A 27 -17.67 -14.52 1.47
C ASP A 27 -17.66 -14.62 -0.06
N PRO A 28 -17.51 -15.84 -0.62
CA PRO A 28 -17.37 -16.04 -2.06
C PRO A 28 -18.64 -15.67 -2.83
N ILE A 29 -19.79 -15.61 -2.14
CA ILE A 29 -21.09 -15.27 -2.73
C ILE A 29 -21.21 -13.75 -2.89
N SER A 30 -20.66 -12.98 -1.95
CA SER A 30 -20.64 -11.51 -2.03
C SER A 30 -19.65 -10.97 -3.08
N ASP A 31 -18.60 -11.73 -3.40
CA ASP A 31 -17.60 -11.41 -4.42
C ASP A 31 -18.06 -11.75 -5.86
N PHE A 32 -19.27 -12.33 -5.99
CA PHE A 32 -19.95 -12.61 -7.26
C PHE A 32 -20.76 -11.42 -7.80
N ASP A 33 -20.83 -10.31 -7.05
CA ASP A 33 -21.40 -9.08 -7.56
C ASP A 33 -20.46 -8.49 -8.63
N ARG A 34 -20.73 -8.82 -9.90
CA ARG A 34 -20.04 -8.27 -11.08
C ARG A 34 -20.02 -6.74 -11.13
N SER A 35 -20.87 -6.05 -10.35
CA SER A 35 -20.86 -4.58 -10.29
C SER A 35 -19.60 -4.01 -9.63
N ARG A 36 -18.86 -4.81 -8.88
CA ARG A 36 -17.58 -4.41 -8.27
C ARG A 36 -16.54 -5.52 -8.44
N PRO A 37 -15.48 -5.30 -9.24
CA PRO A 37 -14.37 -6.23 -9.22
C PRO A 37 -13.81 -6.31 -7.79
N PRO A 38 -13.47 -7.51 -7.28
CA PRO A 38 -12.69 -7.67 -6.07
C PRO A 38 -11.53 -6.68 -6.06
N ARG A 39 -11.20 -6.13 -4.89
CA ARG A 39 -10.17 -5.08 -4.71
C ARG A 39 -8.80 -5.45 -5.32
N TRP A 40 -8.54 -6.74 -5.52
CA TRP A 40 -7.31 -7.33 -6.03
C TRP A 40 -7.42 -7.90 -7.46
N THR A 41 -8.61 -7.86 -8.08
CA THR A 41 -8.71 -8.15 -9.52
C THR A 41 -7.82 -7.12 -10.21
N PRO A 42 -6.79 -7.52 -10.97
CA PRO A 42 -5.94 -6.53 -11.59
C PRO A 42 -6.82 -5.70 -12.50
N VAL A 43 -6.78 -4.38 -12.32
CA VAL A 43 -7.65 -3.47 -13.07
C VAL A 43 -7.45 -3.76 -14.55
N ALA A 44 -8.54 -4.08 -15.24
CA ALA A 44 -8.56 -4.44 -16.65
C ALA A 44 -7.93 -5.79 -17.05
N THR A 45 -7.97 -6.79 -16.17
CA THR A 45 -7.84 -8.19 -16.61
C THR A 45 -9.18 -8.65 -17.16
N ASP A 46 -9.21 -9.08 -18.42
CA ASP A 46 -10.35 -9.83 -18.93
C ASP A 46 -10.40 -11.15 -18.16
N LEU A 47 -11.44 -11.32 -17.36
CA LEU A 47 -11.71 -12.61 -16.74
C LEU A 47 -12.25 -13.55 -17.82
N PRO A 48 -12.01 -14.87 -17.71
CA PRO A 48 -12.62 -15.83 -18.61
C PRO A 48 -14.14 -15.62 -18.73
N GLU A 49 -14.68 -15.84 -19.93
CA GLU A 49 -16.14 -15.78 -20.16
C GLU A 49 -16.86 -16.94 -19.44
N ASP A 50 -16.15 -18.04 -19.19
CA ASP A 50 -16.66 -19.17 -18.42
C ASP A 50 -16.72 -18.81 -16.93
N ASP A 51 -17.93 -18.84 -16.36
CA ASP A 51 -18.20 -18.48 -14.97
C ASP A 51 -17.39 -19.34 -13.97
N THR A 52 -17.10 -20.60 -14.31
CA THR A 52 -16.34 -21.51 -13.44
C THR A 52 -14.86 -21.16 -13.45
N GLU A 53 -14.30 -20.91 -14.62
CA GLU A 53 -12.91 -20.49 -14.78
C GLU A 53 -12.69 -19.11 -14.15
N GLU A 54 -13.58 -18.14 -14.40
CA GLU A 54 -13.62 -16.84 -13.72
C GLU A 54 -13.56 -17.02 -12.19
N TRP A 55 -14.38 -17.91 -11.64
CA TRP A 55 -14.42 -18.20 -10.21
C TRP A 55 -13.09 -18.77 -9.67
N LEU A 56 -12.44 -19.67 -10.42
CA LEU A 56 -11.15 -20.24 -10.02
C LEU A 56 -10.04 -19.18 -9.95
N TYR A 57 -9.96 -18.30 -10.95
CA TYR A 57 -9.03 -17.16 -10.91
C TYR A 57 -9.33 -16.25 -9.73
N ARG A 58 -10.61 -16.02 -9.45
CA ARG A 58 -11.00 -15.17 -8.34
C ARG A 58 -10.58 -15.75 -6.99
N ILE A 59 -10.80 -17.03 -6.74
CA ILE A 59 -10.37 -17.68 -5.48
C ILE A 59 -8.85 -17.67 -5.32
N ALA A 60 -8.09 -17.88 -6.41
CA ALA A 60 -6.63 -17.77 -6.36
C ALA A 60 -6.17 -16.37 -5.93
N GLY A 61 -6.85 -15.33 -6.42
CA GLY A 61 -6.60 -13.95 -6.01
C GLY A 61 -6.94 -13.67 -4.54
N VAL A 62 -8.07 -14.18 -4.02
CA VAL A 62 -8.40 -14.09 -2.58
C VAL A 62 -7.31 -14.75 -1.72
N SER A 63 -6.82 -15.93 -2.13
CA SER A 63 -5.74 -16.62 -1.42
C SER A 63 -4.46 -15.78 -1.34
N THR A 64 -4.10 -15.12 -2.43
CA THR A 64 -2.93 -14.22 -2.49
C THR A 64 -3.14 -13.00 -1.59
N GLU A 65 -4.32 -12.38 -1.61
CA GLU A 65 -4.64 -11.24 -0.73
C GLU A 65 -4.53 -11.61 0.75
N LEU A 66 -5.09 -12.76 1.14
CA LEU A 66 -5.00 -13.27 2.51
C LEU A 66 -3.53 -13.45 2.94
N ALA A 67 -2.70 -13.99 2.05
CA ALA A 67 -1.28 -14.17 2.31
C ALA A 67 -0.54 -12.84 2.49
N ASP A 68 -0.75 -11.88 1.59
CA ASP A 68 -0.10 -10.57 1.61
C ASP A 68 -0.54 -9.76 2.83
N ARG A 69 -1.84 -9.71 3.14
CA ARG A 69 -2.36 -9.05 4.36
C ARG A 69 -1.82 -9.67 5.63
N SER A 70 -1.72 -11.00 5.68
CA SER A 70 -1.11 -11.68 6.82
C SER A 70 0.36 -11.31 6.97
N ALA A 71 1.10 -11.19 5.87
CA ALA A 71 2.49 -10.75 5.87
C ALA A 71 2.62 -9.31 6.37
N ASP A 72 1.82 -8.39 5.85
CA ASP A 72 1.83 -6.98 6.25
C ASP A 72 1.41 -6.76 7.71
N ILE A 73 0.41 -7.51 8.21
CA ILE A 73 0.04 -7.46 9.64
C ILE A 73 1.23 -7.83 10.52
N ARG A 74 1.97 -8.89 10.17
CA ARG A 74 3.17 -9.29 10.94
C ARG A 74 4.26 -8.23 10.85
N ALA A 75 4.50 -7.67 9.65
CA ALA A 75 5.47 -6.62 9.45
C ALA A 75 5.12 -5.35 10.25
N LEU A 76 3.84 -4.95 10.25
CA LEU A 76 3.30 -3.82 11.00
C LEU A 76 3.51 -3.98 12.51
N LEU A 77 3.16 -5.14 13.07
CA LEU A 77 3.32 -5.42 14.50
C LEU A 77 4.80 -5.49 14.90
N THR A 78 5.64 -6.08 14.04
CA THR A 78 7.10 -6.10 14.25
C THR A 78 7.65 -4.68 14.26
N ALA A 79 7.33 -3.89 13.23
CA ALA A 79 7.78 -2.51 13.10
C ALA A 79 7.27 -1.63 14.24
N TYR A 80 6.03 -1.83 14.70
CA TYR A 80 5.48 -1.15 15.86
C TYR A 80 6.29 -1.45 17.12
N SER A 81 6.58 -2.72 17.39
CA SER A 81 7.42 -3.10 18.54
C SER A 81 8.81 -2.46 18.50
N GLN A 82 9.38 -2.28 17.30
CA GLN A 82 10.69 -1.66 17.08
C GLN A 82 10.64 -0.12 17.12
N ALA A 83 9.49 0.47 16.79
CA ALA A 83 9.30 1.92 16.74
C ALA A 83 9.08 2.55 18.11
N VAL A 84 8.38 1.85 19.03
CA VAL A 84 7.91 2.43 20.30
C VAL A 84 8.69 2.00 21.54
N ALA A 85 9.50 0.96 21.45
CA ALA A 85 10.26 0.44 22.58
C ALA A 85 11.70 0.96 22.58
N ASP A 86 12.16 1.31 23.78
CA ASP A 86 13.55 1.67 24.08
C ASP A 86 13.96 0.98 25.39
N PRO A 87 14.93 0.03 25.38
CA PRO A 87 15.67 -0.43 24.20
C PRO A 87 14.77 -1.20 23.20
N ARG A 88 15.18 -1.21 21.93
CA ARG A 88 14.50 -1.98 20.88
C ARG A 88 14.54 -3.48 21.23
N PRO A 89 13.44 -4.25 21.06
CA PRO A 89 13.43 -5.68 21.28
C PRO A 89 14.38 -6.39 20.31
N GLU A 90 15.04 -7.46 20.75
CA GLU A 90 15.84 -8.25 19.83
C GLU A 90 14.98 -8.94 18.76
N LEU A 91 15.39 -8.84 17.50
CA LEU A 91 14.70 -9.51 16.38
C LEU A 91 14.65 -11.04 16.56
N SER A 92 15.66 -11.63 17.20
CA SER A 92 15.70 -13.06 17.52
C SER A 92 14.56 -13.46 18.47
N ALA A 93 14.26 -12.62 19.47
CA ALA A 93 13.19 -12.84 20.42
C ALA A 93 11.82 -12.64 19.76
N LEU A 94 11.66 -11.59 18.96
CA LEU A 94 10.42 -11.37 18.20
C LEU A 94 10.12 -12.52 17.23
N ALA A 95 11.14 -13.03 16.53
CA ALA A 95 11.00 -14.17 15.63
C ALA A 95 10.49 -15.43 16.38
N LYS A 96 10.99 -15.69 17.60
CA LYS A 96 10.51 -16.79 18.46
C LYS A 96 9.02 -16.62 18.80
N TRP A 97 8.60 -15.42 19.20
CA TRP A 97 7.19 -15.14 19.50
C TRP A 97 6.28 -15.27 18.27
N GLN A 98 6.79 -14.95 17.09
CA GLN A 98 6.09 -15.12 15.82
C GLN A 98 6.20 -16.52 15.23
N ARG A 99 6.91 -17.45 15.89
CA ARG A 99 7.17 -18.83 15.43
C ARG A 99 7.78 -18.88 14.03
N VAL A 100 8.72 -17.97 13.74
CA VAL A 100 9.48 -17.91 12.49
C VAL A 100 10.98 -17.91 12.75
N SER A 101 11.79 -18.20 11.74
CA SER A 101 13.24 -18.03 11.85
C SER A 101 13.62 -16.55 11.83
N PRO A 102 14.73 -16.14 12.48
CA PRO A 102 15.22 -14.76 12.38
C PRO A 102 15.50 -14.32 10.93
N SER A 103 15.93 -15.24 10.06
CA SER A 103 16.11 -14.96 8.63
C SER A 103 14.78 -14.66 7.94
N ALA A 104 13.75 -15.48 8.18
CA ALA A 104 12.43 -15.26 7.62
C ALA A 104 11.82 -13.92 8.09
N LEU A 105 12.07 -13.52 9.34
CA LEU A 105 11.65 -12.21 9.84
C LEU A 105 12.35 -11.06 9.09
N ARG A 106 13.67 -11.14 8.88
CA ARG A 106 14.44 -10.12 8.14
C ARG A 106 14.05 -10.00 6.66
N HIS A 107 13.53 -11.06 6.04
CA HIS A 107 13.02 -10.98 4.66
C HIS A 107 11.67 -10.27 4.55
N ARG A 108 10.90 -10.19 5.63
CA ARG A 108 9.53 -9.65 5.65
C ARG A 108 9.44 -8.27 6.31
N TYR A 109 10.53 -7.82 6.92
CA TYR A 109 10.59 -6.61 7.73
C TYR A 109 11.96 -5.96 7.55
N ASN A 110 11.96 -4.65 7.35
CA ASN A 110 13.15 -3.81 7.22
C ASN A 110 12.90 -2.43 7.89
N GLU A 111 13.90 -1.55 7.89
CA GLU A 111 13.76 -0.21 8.51
C GLU A 111 12.73 0.70 7.81
N GLN A 112 12.33 0.44 6.56
CA GLN A 112 11.23 1.18 5.92
C GLN A 112 9.91 0.93 6.63
N HIS A 113 9.68 -0.29 7.11
CA HIS A 113 8.48 -0.61 7.90
C HIS A 113 8.47 0.17 9.23
N VAL A 114 9.64 0.31 9.89
CA VAL A 114 9.77 1.12 11.11
C VAL A 114 9.49 2.59 10.82
N GLN A 115 10.03 3.11 9.71
CA GLN A 115 9.77 4.47 9.28
C GLN A 115 8.29 4.70 8.99
N ALA A 116 7.63 3.78 8.29
CA ALA A 116 6.19 3.83 8.01
C ALA A 116 5.37 3.87 9.31
N VAL A 117 5.71 3.04 10.29
CA VAL A 117 5.03 3.08 11.59
C VAL A 117 5.30 4.39 12.34
N ARG A 118 6.53 4.89 12.33
CA ARG A 118 6.84 6.20 12.93
C ARG A 118 6.09 7.33 12.26
N GLU A 119 5.92 7.29 10.93
CA GLU A 119 5.07 8.24 10.21
C GLU A 119 3.61 8.11 10.63
N LEU A 120 3.08 6.89 10.69
CA LEU A 120 1.71 6.60 11.10
C LEU A 120 1.38 7.11 12.51
N LEU A 121 2.40 7.19 13.39
CA LEU A 121 2.28 7.70 14.76
C LEU A 121 2.39 9.22 14.86
N LYS A 122 2.66 9.95 13.77
CA LYS A 122 2.69 11.42 13.79
C LYS A 122 1.27 12.01 13.87
N PRO A 123 1.11 13.26 14.34
CA PRO A 123 -0.18 13.96 14.28
C PRO A 123 -0.72 14.15 12.86
N GLU A 124 0.20 14.35 11.90
CA GLU A 124 -0.10 14.53 10.48
C GLU A 124 0.66 13.49 9.65
N PRO A 125 0.21 12.22 9.67
CA PRO A 125 0.86 11.16 8.92
C PRO A 125 0.73 11.41 7.41
N LEU A 126 1.75 11.04 6.64
CA LEU A 126 1.69 10.99 5.18
C LEU A 126 1.44 9.55 4.71
N ILE A 127 0.24 9.29 4.17
CA ILE A 127 -0.19 7.97 3.67
C ILE A 127 0.84 7.34 2.74
N ASP A 128 1.46 8.11 1.82
CA ASP A 128 2.45 7.55 0.88
C ASP A 128 3.65 6.88 1.57
N ILE A 129 4.16 7.48 2.66
CA ILE A 129 5.26 6.90 3.44
C ILE A 129 4.78 5.65 4.19
N VAL A 130 3.53 5.65 4.66
CA VAL A 130 2.99 4.51 5.39
C VAL A 130 2.74 3.32 4.47
N LEU A 131 2.16 3.56 3.29
CA LEU A 131 1.70 2.54 2.34
C LEU A 131 2.87 1.87 1.58
N GLU A 132 3.95 2.61 1.32
CA GLU A 132 5.11 2.16 0.52
C GLU A 132 5.67 0.76 0.89
N PRO A 133 6.00 0.45 2.16
CA PRO A 133 6.57 -0.86 2.50
C PRO A 133 5.54 -1.99 2.66
N PHE A 134 4.23 -1.70 2.69
CA PHE A 134 3.18 -2.69 2.90
C PHE A 134 2.43 -2.98 1.60
N ILE A 135 2.68 -4.17 1.03
CA ILE A 135 2.25 -4.53 -0.33
C ILE A 135 0.72 -4.60 -0.46
N SER A 136 0.04 -5.04 0.59
CA SER A 136 -1.40 -5.26 0.61
C SER A 136 -2.20 -4.02 1.05
N VAL A 137 -1.57 -3.09 1.78
CA VAL A 137 -2.22 -1.87 2.27
C VAL A 137 -2.53 -0.96 1.08
N VAL A 138 -3.76 -0.44 1.02
CA VAL A 138 -4.16 0.55 0.02
C VAL A 138 -4.97 1.69 0.66
N ASP A 139 -5.21 2.78 -0.05
CA ASP A 139 -5.88 3.99 0.48
C ASP A 139 -7.15 3.69 1.31
N SER A 140 -8.01 2.80 0.82
CA SER A 140 -9.26 2.45 1.53
C SER A 140 -9.05 1.78 2.90
N ASP A 141 -7.85 1.25 3.21
CA ASP A 141 -7.52 0.73 4.54
C ASP A 141 -7.31 1.84 5.58
N PHE A 142 -7.13 3.09 5.17
CA PHE A 142 -6.96 4.23 6.10
C PHE A 142 -8.27 4.91 6.49
N ARG A 143 -9.39 4.55 5.82
CA ARG A 143 -10.68 5.21 5.98
C ARG A 143 -11.25 5.00 7.38
N GLY A 144 -11.72 6.08 8.01
CA GLY A 144 -12.35 6.09 9.32
C GLY A 144 -11.39 5.84 10.49
N ILE A 145 -10.08 5.85 10.25
CA ILE A 145 -9.08 5.69 11.32
C ILE A 145 -8.93 6.99 12.12
N THR A 146 -8.67 8.11 11.44
CA THR A 146 -8.61 9.44 12.04
C THR A 146 -9.10 10.50 11.04
N PRO A 147 -9.60 11.67 11.51
CA PRO A 147 -10.00 12.76 10.64
C PRO A 147 -8.90 13.22 9.67
N THR A 148 -7.65 13.33 10.15
CA THR A 148 -6.50 13.76 9.33
C THR A 148 -6.23 12.81 8.17
N LEU A 149 -6.29 11.49 8.42
CA LEU A 149 -6.16 10.48 7.36
C LEU A 149 -7.32 10.56 6.37
N ASP A 150 -8.56 10.75 6.85
CA ASP A 150 -9.73 10.88 5.99
C ASP A 150 -9.68 12.12 5.09
N GLU A 151 -9.17 13.24 5.59
CA GLU A 151 -8.93 14.44 4.79
C GLU A 151 -7.88 14.20 3.70
N GLN A 152 -6.78 13.56 4.06
CA GLN A 152 -5.74 13.18 3.10
C GLN A 152 -6.29 12.24 2.03
N LEU A 153 -7.09 11.24 2.40
CA LEU A 153 -7.76 10.32 1.46
C LEU A 153 -8.66 11.06 0.48
N LYS A 154 -9.49 12.00 0.94
CA LYS A 154 -10.37 12.79 0.05
C LYS A 154 -9.58 13.54 -1.02
N VAL A 155 -8.45 14.14 -0.62
CA VAL A 155 -7.56 14.85 -1.54
C VAL A 155 -6.90 13.88 -2.53
N ARG A 156 -6.42 12.73 -2.06
CA ARG A 156 -5.83 11.67 -2.90
C ARG A 156 -6.81 11.12 -3.92
N GLU A 157 -8.03 10.79 -3.49
CA GLU A 157 -9.12 10.31 -4.36
C GLU A 157 -9.44 11.35 -5.45
N ARG A 158 -9.51 12.63 -5.10
CA ARG A 158 -9.73 13.73 -6.04
C ARG A 158 -8.58 13.85 -7.06
N MET A 159 -7.33 13.84 -6.60
CA MET A 159 -6.17 13.89 -7.48
C MET A 159 -6.16 12.70 -8.45
N ARG A 160 -6.38 11.47 -7.97
CA ARG A 160 -6.47 10.28 -8.84
C ARG A 160 -7.56 10.39 -9.89
N LYS A 161 -8.75 10.87 -9.51
CA LYS A 161 -9.85 11.08 -10.46
C LYS A 161 -9.43 12.01 -11.61
N ILE A 162 -8.81 13.14 -11.27
CA ILE A 162 -8.32 14.12 -12.27
C ILE A 162 -7.28 13.50 -13.19
N VAL A 163 -6.30 12.79 -12.62
CA VAL A 163 -5.22 12.17 -13.39
C VAL A 163 -5.76 11.05 -14.29
N SER A 164 -6.74 10.28 -13.82
CA SER A 164 -7.43 9.25 -14.59
C SER A 164 -8.22 9.83 -15.76
N GLU A 165 -8.98 10.90 -15.53
CA GLU A 165 -9.72 11.61 -16.60
C GLU A 165 -8.77 12.18 -17.66
N GLU A 166 -7.65 12.79 -17.25
CA GLU A 166 -6.64 13.30 -18.18
C GLU A 166 -5.96 12.16 -18.97
N PHE A 167 -5.67 11.04 -18.31
CA PHE A 167 -5.09 9.87 -18.97
C PHE A 167 -6.02 9.29 -20.03
N ILE A 168 -7.32 9.12 -19.70
CA ILE A 168 -8.33 8.68 -20.65
C ILE A 168 -8.48 9.67 -21.81
N ALA A 169 -8.43 10.98 -21.54
CA ALA A 169 -8.52 12.00 -22.58
C ALA A 169 -7.34 11.95 -23.56
N LEU A 170 -6.13 11.61 -23.09
CA LEU A 170 -4.91 11.56 -23.92
C LEU A 170 -4.71 10.24 -24.65
N PHE A 171 -5.07 9.11 -24.02
CA PHE A 171 -4.73 7.77 -24.53
C PHE A 171 -5.98 6.96 -24.93
N GLY A 172 -7.18 7.46 -24.66
CA GLY A 172 -8.46 6.78 -24.96
C GLY A 172 -8.96 5.89 -23.82
N GLN A 173 -10.24 5.52 -23.89
CA GLN A 173 -10.94 4.77 -22.81
C GLN A 173 -10.34 3.38 -22.53
N ASN A 174 -9.68 2.76 -23.51
CA ASN A 174 -9.07 1.44 -23.38
C ASN A 174 -7.61 1.48 -22.93
N ALA A 175 -6.98 2.66 -22.86
CA ALA A 175 -5.57 2.77 -22.50
C ALA A 175 -5.20 2.26 -21.10
N PRO A 176 -6.03 2.47 -20.05
CA PRO A 176 -5.76 1.86 -18.75
C PRO A 176 -5.71 0.33 -18.81
N LYS A 177 -6.46 -0.27 -19.76
CA LYS A 177 -6.47 -1.71 -20.01
C LYS A 177 -5.21 -2.19 -20.73
N GLN A 178 -4.79 -1.47 -21.75
CA GLN A 178 -3.69 -1.87 -22.63
C GLN A 178 -2.30 -1.64 -22.01
N LEU A 179 -2.16 -0.67 -21.11
CA LEU A 179 -0.86 -0.28 -20.55
C LEU A 179 -0.47 -1.03 -19.25
N GLY A 180 -1.37 -1.86 -18.74
CA GLY A 180 -1.11 -2.78 -17.62
C GLY A 180 -0.95 -2.14 -16.24
N PHE A 181 -0.95 -3.02 -15.23
CA PHE A 181 -0.99 -2.79 -13.78
C PHE A 181 -0.11 -1.65 -13.24
N VAL A 182 1.04 -1.38 -13.85
CA VAL A 182 2.05 -0.47 -13.28
C VAL A 182 1.75 1.02 -13.58
N ARG A 183 0.77 1.32 -14.43
CA ARG A 183 0.56 2.69 -14.96
C ARG A 183 -0.89 3.17 -14.94
N ASN A 184 -1.78 2.53 -14.20
CA ASN A 184 -3.15 3.01 -14.08
C ASN A 184 -3.25 4.11 -13.01
N PRO A 185 -3.45 5.40 -13.37
CA PRO A 185 -3.57 6.50 -12.42
C PRO A 185 -4.78 6.41 -11.48
N ALA A 186 -5.76 5.55 -11.77
CA ALA A 186 -6.94 5.34 -10.94
C ALA A 186 -6.71 4.34 -9.79
N ASP A 187 -5.60 3.60 -9.80
CA ASP A 187 -5.37 2.53 -8.83
C ASP A 187 -5.11 3.11 -7.41
N GLU A 188 -5.80 2.56 -6.43
CA GLU A 188 -5.64 2.92 -5.01
C GLU A 188 -4.30 2.46 -4.43
N ARG A 189 -3.62 1.50 -5.10
CA ARG A 189 -2.29 0.96 -4.77
C ARG A 189 -1.14 1.71 -5.38
N ILE A 190 -1.35 2.85 -6.05
CA ILE A 190 -0.23 3.66 -6.53
C ILE A 190 0.53 4.19 -5.30
N THR A 191 1.44 3.35 -4.81
CA THR A 191 2.56 3.54 -3.88
C THR A 191 3.73 4.21 -4.60
N ARG A 192 3.70 4.20 -5.94
CA ARG A 192 4.65 4.87 -6.81
C ARG A 192 4.11 6.14 -7.48
N PRO A 193 3.34 7.03 -6.81
CA PRO A 193 2.95 8.30 -7.44
C PRO A 193 4.15 9.25 -7.58
N ILE A 194 5.35 8.83 -7.15
CA ILE A 194 6.48 9.72 -6.92
C ILE A 194 7.59 9.54 -7.97
N ASP A 195 7.82 8.35 -8.52
CA ASP A 195 8.88 8.22 -9.55
C ASP A 195 8.36 8.01 -10.97
N ASP A 196 7.38 7.12 -11.20
CA ASP A 196 6.96 6.76 -12.57
C ASP A 196 5.79 7.63 -13.10
N LEU A 197 4.97 8.23 -12.23
CA LEU A 197 3.80 9.04 -12.61
C LEU A 197 3.80 10.46 -12.06
N SER A 198 4.79 10.87 -11.26
CA SER A 198 4.82 12.21 -10.66
C SER A 198 4.78 13.33 -11.70
N SER A 199 5.58 13.20 -12.77
CA SER A 199 5.59 14.16 -13.87
C SER A 199 4.23 14.26 -14.58
N PHE A 200 3.54 13.13 -14.77
CA PHE A 200 2.21 13.09 -15.35
C PHE A 200 1.16 13.69 -14.40
N MET A 201 1.23 13.34 -13.11
CA MET A 201 0.36 13.86 -12.06
C MET A 201 0.51 15.38 -11.92
N SER A 202 1.74 15.90 -11.81
CA SER A 202 1.99 17.34 -11.80
C SER A 202 1.47 18.03 -13.05
N THR A 203 1.64 17.42 -14.24
CA THR A 203 1.12 17.98 -15.50
C THR A 203 -0.41 18.02 -15.53
N ALA A 204 -1.06 16.92 -15.14
CA ALA A 204 -2.51 16.82 -15.09
C ALA A 204 -3.10 17.80 -14.08
N LEU A 205 -2.54 17.87 -12.86
CA LEU A 205 -2.95 18.83 -11.83
C LEU A 205 -2.71 20.28 -12.29
N LYS A 206 -1.56 20.59 -12.90
CA LYS A 206 -1.29 21.93 -13.45
C LYS A 206 -2.31 22.36 -14.49
N ARG A 207 -2.84 21.42 -15.29
CA ARG A 207 -3.85 21.72 -16.33
C ARG A 207 -5.27 21.81 -15.76
N ARG A 208 -5.65 20.87 -14.91
CA ARG A 208 -7.04 20.65 -14.49
C ARG A 208 -7.36 21.28 -13.15
N GLU A 209 -6.44 21.23 -12.19
CA GLU A 209 -6.67 21.77 -10.85
C GLU A 209 -5.37 22.29 -10.19
N PRO A 210 -4.88 23.49 -10.60
CA PRO A 210 -3.60 24.02 -10.15
C PRO A 210 -3.48 24.19 -8.63
N LYS A 211 -4.61 24.35 -7.93
CA LYS A 211 -4.66 24.47 -6.46
C LYS A 211 -4.19 23.21 -5.73
N LEU A 212 -4.35 22.04 -6.35
CA LEU A 212 -3.89 20.77 -5.79
C LEU A 212 -2.40 20.52 -6.06
N LEU A 213 -1.80 21.22 -7.02
CA LEU A 213 -0.39 21.03 -7.36
C LEU A 213 0.52 21.35 -6.18
N SER A 214 0.28 22.46 -5.46
CA SER A 214 1.10 22.82 -4.29
C SER A 214 0.97 21.80 -3.15
N VAL A 215 -0.20 21.18 -3.01
CA VAL A 215 -0.42 20.11 -2.01
C VAL A 215 0.34 18.85 -2.42
N PHE A 216 0.25 18.46 -3.69
CA PHE A 216 0.99 17.33 -4.25
C PHE A 216 2.50 17.51 -4.10
N ASP A 217 3.04 18.67 -4.51
CA ASP A 217 4.47 18.98 -4.42
C ASP A 217 4.96 18.97 -2.97
N ALA A 218 4.15 19.47 -2.02
CA ALA A 218 4.48 19.43 -0.60
C ALA A 218 4.54 17.99 -0.05
N TRP A 219 3.60 17.13 -0.45
CA TRP A 219 3.61 15.71 -0.07
C TRP A 219 4.78 14.97 -0.71
N HIS A 220 5.03 15.21 -1.99
CA HIS A 220 6.16 14.65 -2.73
C HIS A 220 7.50 15.02 -2.06
N LYS A 221 7.68 16.31 -1.73
CA LYS A 221 8.86 16.78 -0.99
C LYS A 221 9.02 16.12 0.37
N ARG A 222 7.93 15.93 1.13
CA ARG A 222 7.96 15.23 2.43
C ARG A 222 8.34 13.76 2.27
N PHE A 223 7.76 13.09 1.28
CA PHE A 223 8.12 11.72 0.95
C PHE A 223 9.60 11.65 0.58
N ASP A 224 10.13 12.56 -0.23
CA ASP A 224 11.54 12.58 -0.60
C ASP A 224 12.48 13.02 0.52
N ALA A 225 11.98 13.71 1.54
CA ALA A 225 12.78 14.03 2.73
C ALA A 225 12.89 12.85 3.72
N ARG A 226 12.23 11.71 3.47
CA ARG A 226 12.25 10.55 4.37
C ARG A 226 13.68 9.99 4.54
N ALA A 227 14.00 9.59 5.76
CA ALA A 227 15.36 9.20 6.17
C ALA A 227 15.80 7.86 5.57
N VAL A 228 14.87 6.90 5.50
CA VAL A 228 15.07 5.58 4.92
C VAL A 228 14.44 5.58 3.53
N LYS A 229 15.27 5.48 2.50
CA LYS A 229 14.84 5.43 1.12
C LYS A 229 14.49 4.00 0.69
N PRO A 230 13.69 3.85 -0.38
CA PRO A 230 13.48 2.56 -1.03
C PRO A 230 14.82 2.02 -1.47
N GLU A 231 15.06 0.75 -1.22
CA GLU A 231 16.14 0.07 -1.93
C GLU A 231 15.70 -0.01 -3.38
N ASP A 232 16.53 0.50 -4.28
CA ASP A 232 16.23 0.49 -5.72
C ASP A 232 16.33 -0.96 -6.22
N VAL A 233 15.24 -1.73 -6.10
CA VAL A 233 15.19 -3.16 -6.45
C VAL A 233 15.56 -3.39 -7.92
N LYS A 234 15.48 -2.35 -8.77
CA LYS A 234 15.94 -2.38 -10.16
C LYS A 234 17.46 -2.54 -10.29
N ALA A 235 18.27 -2.13 -9.31
CA ALA A 235 19.73 -2.29 -9.35
C ALA A 235 20.17 -3.77 -9.24
N THR A 236 19.37 -4.62 -8.60
CA THR A 236 19.69 -6.04 -8.37
C THR A 236 19.05 -6.97 -9.41
N ALA A 237 17.99 -6.52 -10.10
CA ALA A 237 17.25 -7.34 -11.07
C ALA A 237 17.90 -7.43 -12.47
N THR A 238 18.96 -6.66 -12.77
CA THR A 238 19.59 -6.64 -14.12
C THR A 238 20.76 -7.62 -14.30
N ARG A 239 20.77 -8.78 -13.64
CA ARG A 239 21.71 -9.87 -13.97
C ARG A 239 21.07 -11.25 -13.89
N VAL A 240 20.05 -11.48 -14.72
CA VAL A 240 19.84 -12.82 -15.27
C VAL A 240 20.38 -12.80 -16.69
N ARG A 241 21.66 -13.20 -16.83
CA ARG A 241 22.23 -13.52 -18.14
C ARG A 241 21.37 -14.64 -18.74
N ARG A 242 20.69 -14.37 -19.85
CA ARG A 242 20.20 -15.45 -20.73
C ARG A 242 21.42 -16.28 -21.13
N ALA A 243 21.43 -17.56 -20.76
CA ALA A 243 22.36 -18.50 -21.34
C ALA A 243 21.98 -18.64 -22.82
N THR A 244 22.86 -18.18 -23.70
CA THR A 244 22.84 -18.52 -25.12
C THR A 244 23.03 -20.03 -25.27
N LYS A 245 22.03 -20.71 -25.82
CA LYS A 245 22.18 -21.94 -26.60
C LYS A 245 21.40 -21.77 -27.88
#